data_AF-A0A258BLT7-F1
#
_entry.id   AF-A0A258BLT7-F1
#
_cell.length_a   1.000
_cell.length_b   1.000
_cell.length_c   1.000
_cell.angle_alpha   90.00
_cell.angle_beta   90.00
_cell.angle_gamma   90.00
#
_symmetry.space_group_name_H-M   'P 1'
#
loop_
_entity.id
_entity.type
_entity.pdbx_description
1 polymer ?
#
loop_
_entity_poly.entity_id
_entity_poly.type
_entity_poly.pdbx_seq_one_letter_code
_entity_poly.pdbx_strand_id
1 'polypeptide(L)'
;AEARDLREHRRLLYVALTRAQDRLILCSAARANSKDGHDKQSWYRVCEAAMTRLANEGRASDATRGDHTFQRFGDAPPTLATASAAAIAAAPTPAWLTTPAPVEPLRRVLSPSRLTAASEPPVMSPFGAGRAEKLRRGTLIHTLFEVLPNLPPKARWRQAEAFLKKQPDLTPGQRTEMLEAAFRVLDDPKFADVFGEGGRAEAPVIGQLANGATINGRVDRLVVAKSEILVIDYKTDRPAPASVNGVGEAYIAQMAAYREVLSQRWPDRPIRCLLVWTDGPQLMEIPPNLLDGALSRLR
;
A
#
# COMPACT_ATOMS: atom_id res chain seq x y z
N ALA A 1 0.47 12.33 -18.68
CA ALA A 1 0.30 11.78 -17.33
C ALA A 1 -0.41 12.80 -16.43
N GLU A 2 0.17 13.97 -16.22
CA GLU A 2 -0.34 15.03 -15.35
C GLU A 2 -1.82 15.41 -15.56
N ALA A 3 -2.28 15.58 -16.81
CA ALA A 3 -3.69 15.89 -17.08
C ALA A 3 -4.66 14.74 -16.70
N ARG A 4 -4.19 13.48 -16.76
CA ARG A 4 -4.96 12.32 -16.30
C ARG A 4 -5.02 12.30 -14.78
N ASP A 5 -3.91 12.58 -14.12
CA ASP A 5 -3.80 12.58 -12.65
C ASP A 5 -4.62 13.72 -12.05
N LEU A 6 -4.63 14.90 -12.67
CA LEU A 6 -5.48 16.03 -12.26
C LEU A 6 -6.97 15.73 -12.45
N ARG A 7 -7.35 14.98 -13.50
CA ARG A 7 -8.75 14.54 -13.69
C ARG A 7 -9.17 13.57 -12.61
N GLU A 8 -8.33 12.61 -12.27
CA GLU A 8 -8.63 11.68 -11.17
C GLU A 8 -8.67 12.41 -9.83
N HIS A 9 -7.77 13.35 -9.58
CA HIS A 9 -7.78 14.20 -8.39
C HIS A 9 -9.11 14.96 -8.24
N ARG A 10 -9.62 15.56 -9.33
CA ARG A 10 -10.92 16.24 -9.35
C ARG A 10 -12.10 15.28 -9.16
N ARG A 11 -12.03 14.07 -9.72
CA ARG A 11 -13.04 13.04 -9.53
C ARG A 11 -13.14 12.61 -8.07
N LEU A 12 -12.01 12.40 -7.41
CA LEU A 12 -11.97 12.06 -5.98
C LEU A 12 -12.52 13.21 -5.11
N LEU A 13 -12.18 14.46 -5.44
CA LEU A 13 -12.77 15.62 -4.76
C LEU A 13 -14.29 15.63 -4.92
N TYR A 14 -14.81 15.46 -6.13
CA TYR A 14 -16.27 15.40 -6.38
C TYR A 14 -16.95 14.32 -5.52
N VAL A 15 -16.38 13.11 -5.45
CA VAL A 15 -16.92 12.04 -4.61
C VAL A 15 -16.93 12.44 -3.14
N ALA A 16 -15.85 13.04 -2.63
CA ALA A 16 -15.79 13.51 -1.25
C ALA A 16 -16.84 14.59 -0.95
N LEU A 17 -17.05 15.54 -1.87
CA LEU A 17 -18.03 16.62 -1.73
C LEU A 17 -19.48 16.12 -1.74
N THR A 18 -19.76 15.04 -2.48
CA THR A 18 -21.12 14.56 -2.73
C THR A 18 -21.55 13.40 -1.83
N ARG A 19 -20.61 12.71 -1.19
CA ARG A 19 -20.90 11.55 -0.34
C ARG A 19 -21.15 11.90 1.13
N ALA A 20 -20.87 13.14 1.54
CA ALA A 20 -21.18 13.61 2.88
C ALA A 20 -22.70 13.62 3.09
N GLN A 21 -23.20 12.80 4.01
CA GLN A 21 -24.63 12.66 4.29
C GLN A 21 -25.15 13.80 5.19
N ASP A 22 -24.46 14.06 6.30
CA ASP A 22 -24.93 15.02 7.31
C ASP A 22 -24.17 16.35 7.27
N ARG A 23 -22.82 16.29 7.27
CA ARG A 23 -21.95 17.48 7.24
C ARG A 23 -20.67 17.21 6.47
N LEU A 24 -20.19 18.22 5.77
CA LEU A 24 -18.87 18.27 5.15
C LEU A 24 -18.06 19.39 5.80
N ILE A 25 -16.90 19.05 6.37
CA ILE A 25 -15.96 20.01 6.94
C ILE A 25 -14.69 19.99 6.09
N LEU A 26 -14.31 21.15 5.55
CA LEU A 26 -13.12 21.31 4.73
C LEU A 26 -12.05 22.06 5.52
N CYS A 27 -10.94 21.37 5.82
CA CYS A 27 -9.78 21.96 6.49
C CYS A 27 -8.50 21.56 5.76
N SER A 28 -7.61 22.51 5.52
CA SER A 28 -6.34 22.28 4.83
C SER A 28 -5.18 22.84 5.65
N ALA A 29 -4.04 22.14 5.62
CA ALA A 29 -2.79 22.65 6.17
C ALA A 29 -2.02 23.40 5.07
N ALA A 30 -1.71 24.66 5.32
CA ALA A 30 -0.83 25.43 4.43
C ALA A 30 0.62 24.92 4.56
N ARG A 31 1.39 24.97 3.47
CA ARG A 31 2.83 24.73 3.51
C ARG A 31 3.51 25.95 4.14
N ALA A 32 4.19 25.73 5.28
CA ALA A 32 4.82 26.79 6.08
C ALA A 32 5.74 27.74 5.28
N ASN A 33 6.39 27.25 4.21
CA ASN A 33 7.36 28.03 3.42
C ASN A 33 6.80 28.51 2.05
N SER A 34 5.49 28.46 1.84
CA SER A 34 4.87 28.95 0.60
C SER A 34 4.29 30.34 0.79
N LYS A 35 4.67 31.31 -0.07
CA LYS A 35 4.03 32.64 -0.11
C LYS A 35 2.53 32.54 -0.35
N ASP A 36 2.11 31.56 -1.14
CA ASP A 36 0.71 31.34 -1.49
C ASP A 36 0.02 30.35 -0.54
N GLY A 37 0.71 29.76 0.45
CA GLY A 37 0.16 28.79 1.42
C GLY A 37 -0.24 27.42 0.84
N HIS A 38 -1.07 27.40 -0.21
CA HIS A 38 -1.58 26.20 -0.88
C HIS A 38 -1.26 26.21 -2.38
N ASP A 39 -1.10 25.01 -2.95
CA ASP A 39 -0.94 24.84 -4.39
C ASP A 39 -2.18 25.33 -5.15
N LYS A 40 -2.00 26.03 -6.28
CA LYS A 40 -3.09 26.62 -7.07
C LYS A 40 -4.07 25.58 -7.61
N GLN A 41 -3.62 24.34 -7.82
CA GLN A 41 -4.45 23.23 -8.27
C GLN A 41 -4.93 22.34 -7.11
N SER A 42 -4.59 22.67 -5.86
CA SER A 42 -5.07 21.91 -4.71
C SER A 42 -6.60 21.97 -4.61
N TRP A 43 -7.18 20.87 -4.12
CA TRP A 43 -8.61 20.78 -3.84
C TRP A 43 -9.13 21.95 -2.98
N TYR A 44 -8.32 22.42 -2.02
CA TYR A 44 -8.70 23.51 -1.13
C TYR A 44 -8.84 24.83 -1.88
N ARG A 45 -7.86 25.19 -2.74
CA ARG A 45 -7.94 26.39 -3.58
C ARG A 45 -9.11 26.34 -4.57
N VAL A 46 -9.44 25.16 -5.09
CA VAL A 46 -10.62 24.98 -5.95
C VAL A 46 -11.91 25.27 -5.19
N CYS A 47 -12.06 24.72 -3.97
CA CYS A 47 -13.24 24.97 -3.12
C CYS A 47 -13.30 26.44 -2.69
N GLU A 48 -12.20 27.00 -2.20
CA GLU A 48 -12.10 28.40 -1.78
C GLU A 48 -12.48 29.36 -2.91
N ALA A 49 -11.91 29.20 -4.11
CA ALA A 49 -12.24 30.03 -5.27
C ALA A 49 -13.73 29.95 -5.65
N ALA A 50 -14.33 28.77 -5.54
CA ALA A 50 -15.76 28.59 -5.78
C ALA A 50 -16.61 29.33 -4.73
N MET A 51 -16.26 29.22 -3.44
CA MET A 51 -16.97 29.90 -2.35
C MET A 51 -16.81 31.42 -2.44
N THR A 52 -15.61 31.92 -2.74
CA THR A 52 -15.37 33.36 -2.98
C THR A 52 -16.20 33.87 -4.15
N ARG A 53 -16.27 33.12 -5.26
CA ARG A 53 -17.12 33.51 -6.40
C ARG A 53 -18.59 33.61 -6.00
N LEU A 54 -19.10 32.61 -5.28
CA LEU A 54 -20.48 32.61 -4.80
C LEU A 54 -20.76 33.78 -3.84
N ALA A 55 -19.81 34.14 -2.97
CA ALA A 55 -19.95 35.29 -2.10
C ALA A 55 -20.02 36.59 -2.89
N ASN A 56 -19.17 36.76 -3.90
CA ASN A 56 -19.17 37.93 -4.78
C ASN A 56 -20.44 38.04 -5.63
N GLU A 57 -21.10 36.91 -5.92
CA GLU A 57 -22.42 36.84 -6.56
C GLU A 57 -23.58 37.14 -5.59
N GLY A 58 -23.29 37.55 -4.34
CA GLY A 58 -24.30 37.89 -3.34
C GLY A 58 -24.99 36.67 -2.72
N ARG A 59 -24.41 35.47 -2.85
CA ARG A 59 -24.97 34.23 -2.27
C ARG A 59 -24.49 33.94 -0.85
N ALA A 60 -23.73 34.87 -0.27
CA ALA A 60 -23.27 34.80 1.11
C ALA A 60 -23.81 35.99 1.92
N SER A 61 -24.02 35.75 3.20
CA SER A 61 -24.29 36.78 4.22
C SER A 61 -23.30 36.62 5.35
N ASP A 62 -22.86 37.73 5.95
CA ASP A 62 -22.05 37.65 7.16
C ASP A 62 -22.93 37.22 8.35
N ALA A 63 -22.38 36.34 9.17
CA ALA A 63 -23.02 35.83 10.36
C ALA A 63 -22.02 35.78 11.52
N THR A 64 -22.53 35.95 12.73
CA THR A 64 -21.72 35.98 13.95
C THR A 64 -22.24 34.94 14.93
N ARG A 65 -21.32 34.22 15.58
CA ARG A 65 -21.62 33.31 16.69
C ARG A 65 -20.56 33.47 17.77
N GLY A 66 -20.96 34.06 18.90
CA GLY A 66 -20.00 34.52 19.92
C GLY A 66 -19.09 35.59 19.31
N ASP A 67 -17.78 35.42 19.48
CA ASP A 67 -16.76 36.35 18.96
C ASP A 67 -16.28 35.99 17.53
N HIS A 68 -16.92 35.01 16.89
CA HIS A 68 -16.53 34.55 15.56
C HIS A 68 -17.46 35.07 14.48
N THR A 69 -16.89 35.73 13.47
CA THR A 69 -17.58 36.13 12.23
C THR A 69 -17.26 35.15 11.12
N PHE A 70 -18.28 34.72 10.37
CA PHE A 70 -18.15 33.79 9.26
C PHE A 70 -19.15 34.11 8.15
N GLN A 71 -18.86 33.67 6.92
CA GLN A 71 -19.79 33.78 5.80
C GLN A 71 -20.74 32.57 5.78
N ARG A 72 -22.04 32.85 5.74
CA ARG A 72 -23.09 31.85 5.58
C ARG A 72 -23.66 31.89 4.16
N PHE A 73 -23.73 30.73 3.53
CA PHE A 73 -24.32 30.54 2.21
C PHE A 73 -25.69 29.88 2.37
N GLY A 74 -26.74 30.57 1.89
CA GLY A 74 -28.13 30.15 2.09
C GLY A 74 -28.71 30.50 3.47
N ASP A 75 -29.94 30.06 3.69
CA ASP A 75 -30.67 30.33 4.93
C ASP A 75 -30.13 29.54 6.11
N ALA A 76 -30.30 30.09 7.31
CA ALA A 76 -30.03 29.34 8.53
C ALA A 76 -31.01 28.15 8.62
N PRO A 77 -30.54 26.95 9.00
CA PRO A 77 -31.46 25.88 9.31
C PRO A 77 -32.38 26.35 10.45
N PRO A 78 -33.66 25.91 10.47
CA PRO A 78 -34.56 26.27 11.55
C PRO A 78 -33.93 25.86 12.88
N THR A 79 -33.92 26.79 13.83
CA THR A 79 -33.50 26.47 15.20
C THR A 79 -34.45 25.40 15.70
N LEU A 80 -33.95 24.17 15.83
CA LEU A 80 -34.70 23.14 16.56
C LEU A 80 -34.90 23.71 17.96
N ALA A 81 -36.16 23.89 18.35
CA ALA A 81 -36.48 24.22 19.73
C ALA A 81 -35.72 23.22 20.59
N THR A 82 -34.90 23.72 21.51
CA THR A 82 -34.35 22.88 22.56
C THR A 82 -35.57 22.24 23.21
N ALA A 83 -35.79 20.96 22.92
CA ALA A 83 -36.68 20.16 23.73
C ALA A 83 -36.20 20.43 25.15
N SER A 84 -37.09 21.00 25.97
CA SER A 84 -36.80 21.15 27.40
C SER A 84 -36.39 19.77 27.84
N ALA A 85 -35.09 19.58 28.03
CA ALA A 85 -34.58 18.35 28.57
C ALA A 85 -35.14 18.36 29.98
N ALA A 86 -36.28 17.68 30.17
CA ALA A 86 -36.71 17.26 31.49
C ALA A 86 -35.44 16.73 32.15
N ALA A 87 -35.04 17.32 33.27
CA ALA A 87 -33.75 17.07 33.88
C ALA A 87 -33.60 15.56 34.08
N ILE A 88 -32.94 14.90 33.12
CA ILE A 88 -32.59 13.50 33.26
C ILE A 88 -31.54 13.58 34.36
N ALA A 89 -31.86 13.01 35.53
CA ALA A 89 -30.91 12.91 36.62
C ALA A 89 -29.59 12.42 36.03
N ALA A 90 -28.56 13.27 36.10
CA ALA A 90 -27.30 13.00 35.44
C ALA A 90 -26.76 11.67 35.97
N ALA A 91 -26.80 10.64 35.13
CA ALA A 91 -26.16 9.38 35.46
C ALA A 91 -24.68 9.69 35.75
N PRO A 92 -24.07 9.07 36.77
CA PRO A 92 -22.68 9.30 37.08
C PRO A 92 -21.84 9.06 35.82
N THR A 93 -21.08 10.07 35.43
CA THR A 93 -20.22 9.99 34.25
C THR A 93 -19.18 8.91 34.49
N PRO A 94 -19.00 7.97 33.54
CA PRO A 94 -17.92 7.00 33.64
C PRO A 94 -16.56 7.70 33.82
N ALA A 95 -15.75 7.20 34.75
CA ALA A 95 -14.46 7.81 35.10
C ALA A 95 -13.53 8.02 33.89
N TRP A 96 -13.64 7.17 32.87
CA TRP A 96 -12.84 7.26 31.65
C TRP A 96 -13.12 8.54 30.82
N LEU A 97 -14.25 9.22 31.02
CA LEU A 97 -14.55 10.49 30.33
C LEU A 97 -13.72 11.67 30.84
N THR A 98 -13.21 11.59 32.07
CA THR A 98 -12.40 12.65 32.72
C THR A 98 -10.94 12.24 32.90
N THR A 99 -10.63 10.98 32.62
CA THR A 99 -9.26 10.48 32.64
C THR A 99 -8.56 10.94 31.37
N PRO A 100 -7.42 11.67 31.45
CA PRO A 100 -6.63 12.02 30.28
C PRO A 100 -6.28 10.75 29.49
N ALA A 101 -6.48 10.78 28.17
CA ALA A 101 -6.08 9.67 27.32
C ALA A 101 -4.58 9.41 27.48
N PRO A 102 -4.15 8.14 27.62
CA PRO A 102 -2.73 7.83 27.66
C PRO A 102 -2.08 8.34 26.37
N VAL A 103 -0.89 8.94 26.51
CA VAL A 103 -0.11 9.40 25.36
C VAL A 103 0.26 8.17 24.54
N GLU A 104 -0.35 8.04 23.36
CA GLU A 104 0.01 6.97 22.45
C GLU A 104 1.38 7.32 21.85
N PRO A 105 2.43 6.52 22.11
CA PRO A 105 3.74 6.81 21.54
C PRO A 105 3.61 6.76 20.01
N LEU A 106 4.19 7.75 19.32
CA LEU A 106 4.24 7.74 17.86
C LEU A 106 4.99 6.49 17.40
N ARG A 107 4.24 5.46 17.03
CA ARG A 107 4.81 4.22 16.50
C ARG A 107 5.27 4.52 15.09
N ARG A 108 6.58 4.43 14.86
CA ARG A 108 7.13 4.56 13.51
C ARG A 108 6.54 3.43 12.66
N VAL A 109 5.64 3.78 11.75
CA VAL A 109 5.12 2.85 10.75
C VAL A 109 6.18 2.73 9.66
N LEU A 110 6.81 1.57 9.58
CA LEU A 110 7.81 1.24 8.58
C LEU A 110 7.12 0.43 7.49
N SER A 111 7.11 0.95 6.26
CA SER A 111 6.86 0.08 5.11
C SER A 111 8.13 -0.72 4.87
N PRO A 112 8.09 -2.06 4.80
CA PRO A 112 9.27 -2.90 4.65
C PRO A 112 10.12 -2.52 3.42
N SER A 113 9.48 -2.12 2.32
CA SER A 113 10.14 -1.61 1.11
C SER A 113 10.81 -0.24 1.25
N ARG A 114 10.64 0.46 2.39
CA ARG A 114 11.36 1.70 2.74
C ARG A 114 12.45 1.48 3.78
N LEU A 115 12.49 0.33 4.46
CA LEU A 115 13.68 -0.09 5.22
C LEU A 115 14.92 -0.18 4.31
N THR A 116 14.67 -0.32 3.00
CA THR A 116 15.65 -0.67 1.96
C THR A 116 16.05 0.49 1.07
N ALA A 117 15.28 1.59 1.03
CA ALA A 117 15.45 2.66 0.05
C ALA A 117 16.72 3.52 0.24
N ALA A 118 17.36 3.45 1.41
CA ALA A 118 18.56 4.23 1.72
C ALA A 118 19.89 3.56 1.33
N SER A 119 19.90 2.25 1.04
CA SER A 119 21.13 1.46 1.02
C SER A 119 21.49 0.82 -0.32
N GLU A 120 20.66 0.93 -1.36
CA GLU A 120 20.99 0.37 -2.67
C GLU A 120 21.03 1.41 -3.79
N PRO A 121 22.19 1.59 -4.48
CA PRO A 121 22.20 2.30 -5.73
C PRO A 121 21.34 1.55 -6.77
N PRO A 122 20.62 2.25 -7.65
CA PRO A 122 19.86 1.59 -8.70
C PRO A 122 20.80 0.77 -9.59
N VAL A 123 20.62 -0.55 -9.60
CA VAL A 123 21.40 -1.50 -10.42
C VAL A 123 21.22 -1.23 -11.92
N MET A 124 20.16 -0.52 -12.31
CA MET A 124 19.93 -0.06 -13.67
C MET A 124 20.16 1.45 -13.80
N SER A 125 21.01 1.83 -14.75
CA SER A 125 21.20 3.23 -15.16
C SER A 125 19.83 3.91 -15.37
N PRO A 126 19.63 5.14 -14.85
CA PRO A 126 18.34 5.83 -14.93
C PRO A 126 17.80 6.06 -16.36
N PHE A 127 18.66 5.94 -17.39
CA PHE A 127 18.36 6.36 -18.76
C PHE A 127 18.58 5.27 -19.84
N GLY A 128 18.65 3.99 -19.48
CA GLY A 128 18.88 2.91 -20.45
C GLY A 128 17.68 2.62 -21.38
N ALA A 129 17.94 2.47 -22.69
CA ALA A 129 16.96 1.96 -23.64
C ALA A 129 16.44 0.58 -23.20
N GLY A 130 15.11 0.38 -23.21
CA GLY A 130 14.47 -0.89 -22.81
C GLY A 130 14.16 -1.08 -21.33
N ARG A 131 14.46 -0.11 -20.43
CA ARG A 131 14.09 -0.20 -19.00
C ARG A 131 12.58 -0.26 -18.79
N ALA A 132 11.83 0.62 -19.46
CA ALA A 132 10.38 0.66 -19.35
C ALA A 132 9.75 -0.68 -19.75
N GLU A 133 10.28 -1.30 -20.81
CA GLU A 133 9.86 -2.61 -21.29
C GLU A 133 10.18 -3.73 -20.30
N LYS A 134 11.40 -3.76 -19.73
CA LYS A 134 11.78 -4.75 -18.70
C LYS A 134 10.94 -4.62 -17.42
N LEU A 135 10.70 -3.41 -16.95
CA LEU A 135 9.84 -3.15 -15.78
C LEU A 135 8.39 -3.56 -16.07
N ARG A 136 7.90 -3.28 -17.28
CA ARG A 136 6.57 -3.66 -17.73
C ARG A 136 6.43 -5.18 -17.81
N ARG A 137 7.40 -5.86 -18.42
CA ARG A 137 7.51 -7.31 -18.44
C ARG A 137 7.46 -7.89 -17.03
N GLY A 138 8.30 -7.37 -16.14
CA GLY A 138 8.36 -7.83 -14.75
C GLY A 138 7.02 -7.70 -14.04
N THR A 139 6.39 -6.53 -14.14
CA THR A 139 5.05 -6.27 -13.57
C THR A 139 4.01 -7.27 -14.07
N LEU A 140 3.99 -7.57 -15.37
CA LEU A 140 2.99 -8.47 -15.95
C LEU A 140 3.21 -9.92 -15.52
N ILE A 141 4.46 -10.38 -15.51
CA ILE A 141 4.82 -11.73 -15.02
C ILE A 141 4.49 -11.86 -13.53
N HIS A 142 4.77 -10.82 -12.74
CA HIS A 142 4.42 -10.78 -11.32
C HIS A 142 2.91 -10.93 -11.12
N THR A 143 2.08 -10.17 -11.87
CA THR A 143 0.62 -10.32 -11.83
C THR A 143 0.15 -11.71 -12.24
N LEU A 144 0.83 -12.37 -13.19
CA LEU A 144 0.53 -13.77 -13.52
C LEU A 144 0.78 -14.68 -12.31
N PHE A 145 1.86 -14.50 -11.54
CA PHE A 145 2.11 -15.30 -10.33
C PHE A 145 1.16 -15.00 -9.17
N GLU A 146 0.58 -13.81 -9.10
CA GLU A 146 -0.47 -13.49 -8.13
C GLU A 146 -1.76 -14.27 -8.43
N VAL A 147 -2.13 -14.37 -9.71
CA VAL A 147 -3.44 -14.84 -10.14
C VAL A 147 -3.46 -16.33 -10.46
N LEU A 148 -2.50 -16.80 -11.26
CA LEU A 148 -2.54 -18.14 -11.86
C LEU A 148 -2.56 -19.30 -10.84
N PRO A 149 -1.81 -19.26 -9.72
CA PRO A 149 -1.83 -20.37 -8.76
C PRO A 149 -3.22 -20.63 -8.17
N ASN A 150 -4.05 -19.59 -8.05
CA ASN A 150 -5.42 -19.67 -7.50
C ASN A 150 -6.45 -20.17 -8.53
N LEU A 151 -6.05 -20.37 -9.79
CA LEU A 151 -6.91 -20.90 -10.84
C LEU A 151 -6.73 -22.42 -10.99
N PRO A 152 -7.79 -23.14 -11.40
CA PRO A 152 -7.68 -24.56 -11.76
C PRO A 152 -6.58 -24.77 -12.81
N PRO A 153 -5.71 -25.79 -12.70
CA PRO A 153 -4.57 -25.98 -13.62
C PRO A 153 -4.95 -25.93 -15.10
N LYS A 154 -6.05 -26.58 -15.49
CA LYS A 154 -6.57 -26.60 -16.86
C LYS A 154 -6.98 -25.23 -17.41
N ALA A 155 -7.27 -24.26 -16.55
CA ALA A 155 -7.69 -22.91 -16.93
C ALA A 155 -6.53 -21.91 -17.00
N ARG A 156 -5.38 -22.19 -16.35
CA ARG A 156 -4.29 -21.23 -16.16
C ARG A 156 -3.76 -20.68 -17.49
N TRP A 157 -3.43 -21.55 -18.44
CA TRP A 157 -2.85 -21.15 -19.73
C TRP A 157 -3.76 -20.17 -20.49
N ARG A 158 -5.02 -20.58 -20.68
CA ARG A 158 -6.03 -19.77 -21.40
C ARG A 158 -6.25 -18.42 -20.73
N GLN A 159 -6.23 -18.35 -19.40
CA GLN A 159 -6.43 -17.10 -18.66
C GLN A 159 -5.20 -16.18 -18.73
N ALA A 160 -3.99 -16.74 -18.66
CA ALA A 160 -2.75 -16.01 -18.87
C ALA A 160 -2.71 -15.37 -20.27
N GLU A 161 -3.04 -16.14 -21.30
CA GLU A 161 -3.10 -15.67 -22.68
C GLU A 161 -4.13 -14.55 -22.86
N ALA A 162 -5.33 -14.73 -22.32
CA ALA A 162 -6.39 -13.72 -22.36
C ALA A 162 -6.00 -12.43 -21.63
N PHE A 163 -5.26 -12.53 -20.52
CA PHE A 163 -4.75 -11.37 -19.78
C PHE A 163 -3.68 -10.61 -20.58
N LEU A 164 -2.70 -11.31 -21.15
CA LEU A 164 -1.63 -10.69 -21.94
C LEU A 164 -2.15 -10.10 -23.25
N LYS A 165 -3.15 -10.73 -23.89
CA LYS A 165 -3.78 -10.22 -25.12
C LYS A 165 -4.49 -8.87 -24.92
N LYS A 166 -4.95 -8.58 -23.71
CA LYS A 166 -5.58 -7.30 -23.35
C LYS A 166 -4.56 -6.15 -23.18
N GLN A 167 -3.27 -6.44 -23.15
CA GLN A 167 -2.23 -5.42 -23.02
C GLN A 167 -1.95 -4.78 -24.40
N PRO A 168 -2.28 -3.49 -24.60
CA PRO A 168 -2.20 -2.84 -25.91
C PRO A 168 -0.75 -2.56 -26.34
N ASP A 169 0.17 -2.51 -25.37
CA ASP A 169 1.58 -2.19 -25.52
C ASP A 169 2.46 -3.41 -25.86
N LEU A 170 1.89 -4.62 -25.88
CA LEU A 170 2.63 -5.85 -26.15
C LEU A 170 2.47 -6.36 -27.59
N THR A 171 3.59 -6.66 -28.22
CA THR A 171 3.66 -7.43 -29.48
C THR A 171 3.29 -8.91 -29.25
N PRO A 172 2.88 -9.65 -30.30
CA PRO A 172 2.62 -11.09 -30.19
C PRO A 172 3.82 -11.88 -29.64
N GLY A 173 5.04 -11.55 -30.08
CA GLY A 173 6.26 -12.22 -29.61
C GLY A 173 6.53 -12.01 -28.12
N GLN A 174 6.35 -10.78 -27.62
CA GLN A 174 6.47 -10.49 -26.18
C GLN A 174 5.43 -11.24 -25.35
N ARG A 175 4.19 -11.38 -25.85
CA ARG A 175 3.14 -12.14 -25.14
C ARG A 175 3.52 -13.61 -25.02
N THR A 176 3.98 -14.22 -26.11
CA THR A 176 4.45 -15.62 -26.09
C THR A 176 5.63 -15.79 -25.14
N GLU A 177 6.63 -14.91 -25.21
CA GLU A 177 7.80 -14.95 -24.31
C GLU A 177 7.40 -14.88 -22.84
N MET A 178 6.56 -13.91 -22.46
CA MET A 178 6.13 -13.75 -21.06
C MET A 178 5.32 -14.94 -20.56
N LEU A 179 4.51 -15.53 -21.44
CA LEU A 179 3.69 -16.69 -21.10
C LEU A 179 4.58 -17.91 -20.90
N GLU A 180 5.50 -18.20 -21.82
CA GLU A 180 6.48 -19.27 -21.66
C GLU A 180 7.37 -19.08 -20.42
N ALA A 181 7.82 -17.85 -20.16
CA ALA A 181 8.60 -17.53 -18.98
C ALA A 181 7.83 -17.79 -17.68
N ALA A 182 6.56 -17.37 -17.59
CA ALA A 182 5.73 -17.60 -16.42
C ALA A 182 5.47 -19.10 -16.18
N PHE A 183 5.11 -19.85 -17.23
CA PHE A 183 4.83 -21.29 -17.10
C PHE A 183 6.09 -22.11 -16.82
N ARG A 184 7.27 -21.68 -17.31
CA ARG A 184 8.54 -22.30 -16.93
C ARG A 184 8.78 -22.29 -15.43
N VAL A 185 8.37 -21.24 -14.71
CA VAL A 185 8.50 -21.17 -13.24
C VAL A 185 7.34 -21.88 -12.55
N LEU A 186 6.12 -21.69 -13.05
CA LEU A 186 4.91 -22.23 -12.44
C LEU A 186 4.86 -23.76 -12.47
N ASP A 187 5.37 -24.37 -13.54
CA ASP A 187 5.34 -25.82 -13.77
C ASP A 187 6.67 -26.50 -13.37
N ASP A 188 7.69 -25.75 -12.96
CA ASP A 188 8.95 -26.33 -12.48
C ASP A 188 8.74 -26.96 -11.08
N PRO A 189 9.02 -28.27 -10.91
CA PRO A 189 8.83 -28.97 -9.64
C PRO A 189 9.55 -28.33 -8.45
N LYS A 190 10.65 -27.59 -8.68
CA LYS A 190 11.37 -26.88 -7.62
C LYS A 190 10.52 -25.79 -6.95
N PHE A 191 9.52 -25.26 -7.65
CA PHE A 191 8.62 -24.22 -7.15
C PHE A 191 7.25 -24.77 -6.75
N ALA A 192 7.08 -26.11 -6.72
CA ALA A 192 5.79 -26.74 -6.39
C ALA A 192 5.26 -26.27 -5.02
N ASP A 193 6.12 -26.20 -4.01
CA ASP A 193 5.74 -25.73 -2.67
C ASP A 193 5.40 -24.23 -2.65
N VAL A 194 6.07 -23.43 -3.48
CA VAL A 194 5.79 -22.00 -3.63
C VAL A 194 4.39 -21.80 -4.18
N PHE A 195 4.02 -22.51 -5.25
CA PHE A 195 2.72 -22.38 -5.92
C PHE A 195 1.67 -23.39 -5.44
N GLY A 196 1.95 -24.07 -4.33
CA GLY A 196 1.06 -25.06 -3.72
C GLY A 196 -0.27 -24.48 -3.24
N GLU A 197 -1.19 -25.39 -2.90
CA GLU A 197 -2.52 -25.04 -2.41
C GLU A 197 -2.46 -24.27 -1.08
N GLY A 198 -3.45 -23.39 -0.86
CA GLY A 198 -3.55 -22.58 0.36
C GLY A 198 -2.60 -21.37 0.42
N GLY A 199 -1.74 -21.18 -0.58
CA GLY A 199 -0.91 -19.97 -0.72
C GLY A 199 -1.76 -18.72 -1.00
N ARG A 200 -1.57 -17.68 -0.20
CA ARG A 200 -2.22 -16.37 -0.37
C ARG A 200 -1.29 -15.44 -1.12
N ALA A 201 -1.71 -14.98 -2.29
CA ALA A 201 -1.03 -13.90 -3.00
C ALA A 201 -1.25 -12.57 -2.28
N GLU A 202 -0.28 -11.66 -2.37
CA GLU A 202 -0.37 -10.30 -1.85
C GLU A 202 -0.83 -10.24 -0.37
N ALA A 203 -0.32 -11.15 0.47
CA ALA A 203 -0.78 -11.30 1.84
C ALA A 203 -0.30 -10.13 2.72
N PRO A 204 -1.20 -9.42 3.43
CA PRO A 204 -0.81 -8.35 4.33
C PRO A 204 -0.09 -8.91 5.56
N VAL A 205 1.04 -8.31 5.92
CA VAL A 205 1.79 -8.60 7.14
C VAL A 205 1.90 -7.31 7.94
N ILE A 206 1.15 -7.25 9.04
CA ILE A 206 1.08 -6.11 9.93
C ILE A 206 1.39 -6.59 11.34
N GLY A 207 2.36 -5.97 12.00
CA GLY A 207 2.72 -6.31 13.37
C GLY A 207 3.85 -5.45 13.89
N GLN A 208 4.13 -5.61 15.18
CA GLN A 208 5.21 -4.87 15.83
C GLN A 208 6.51 -5.68 15.79
N LEU A 209 7.64 -5.01 15.59
CA LEU A 209 8.96 -5.58 15.82
C LEU A 209 9.33 -5.42 17.30
N ALA A 210 10.34 -6.17 17.74
CA ALA A 210 10.85 -6.11 19.12
C ALA A 210 11.33 -4.70 19.54
N ASN A 211 11.77 -3.87 18.58
CA ASN A 211 12.18 -2.48 18.83
C ASN A 211 10.98 -1.48 18.94
N GLY A 212 9.74 -1.98 18.93
CA GLY A 212 8.52 -1.17 19.03
C GLY A 212 8.05 -0.54 17.71
N ALA A 213 8.79 -0.69 16.61
CA ALA A 213 8.35 -0.23 15.29
C ALA A 213 7.20 -1.10 14.76
N THR A 214 6.24 -0.48 14.07
CA THR A 214 5.15 -1.22 13.41
C THR A 214 5.52 -1.45 11.96
N ILE A 215 5.57 -2.71 11.56
CA ILE A 215 5.61 -3.13 10.17
C ILE A 215 4.20 -3.12 9.60
N ASN A 216 4.05 -2.48 8.44
CA ASN A 216 2.87 -2.61 7.60
C ASN A 216 3.36 -2.85 6.16
N GLY A 217 3.29 -4.10 5.73
CA GLY A 217 3.74 -4.51 4.41
C GLY A 217 2.88 -5.62 3.84
N ARG A 218 3.32 -6.07 2.68
CA ARG A 218 2.64 -7.10 1.90
C ARG A 218 3.70 -8.02 1.31
N VAL A 219 3.49 -9.31 1.46
CA VAL A 219 4.35 -10.34 0.86
C VAL A 219 3.69 -10.81 -0.42
N ASP A 220 4.47 -11.09 -1.45
CA ASP A 220 3.91 -11.47 -2.76
C ASP A 220 3.18 -12.79 -2.68
N ARG A 221 3.70 -13.73 -1.87
CA ARG A 221 2.99 -14.95 -1.54
C ARG A 221 3.33 -15.45 -0.13
N LEU A 222 2.30 -15.90 0.58
CA LEU A 222 2.40 -16.51 1.90
C LEU A 222 1.74 -17.89 1.87
N VAL A 223 2.51 -18.95 2.11
CA VAL A 223 1.99 -20.31 2.24
C VAL A 223 2.02 -20.69 3.71
N VAL A 224 0.85 -20.97 4.29
CA VAL A 224 0.72 -21.39 5.69
C VAL A 224 0.36 -22.87 5.73
N ALA A 225 1.37 -23.73 5.71
CA ALA A 225 1.19 -25.16 5.85
C ALA A 225 1.09 -25.57 7.33
N LYS A 226 0.80 -26.85 7.58
CA LYS A 226 0.75 -27.40 8.94
C LYS A 226 2.14 -27.47 9.58
N SER A 227 3.15 -27.86 8.80
CA SER A 227 4.52 -28.08 9.24
C SER A 227 5.39 -26.82 9.20
N GLU A 228 5.13 -25.91 8.26
CA GLU A 228 5.98 -24.75 8.02
C GLU A 228 5.19 -23.58 7.40
N ILE A 229 5.83 -22.41 7.38
CA ILE A 229 5.33 -21.22 6.71
C ILE A 229 6.37 -20.76 5.71
N LEU A 230 5.95 -20.54 4.47
CA LEU A 230 6.80 -19.98 3.42
C LEU A 230 6.40 -18.53 3.17
N VAL A 231 7.38 -17.64 3.29
CA VAL A 231 7.27 -16.23 2.91
C VAL A 231 8.02 -16.05 1.61
N ILE A 232 7.34 -15.65 0.55
CA ILE A 232 7.91 -15.57 -0.80
C ILE A 232 7.79 -14.15 -1.34
N ASP A 233 8.85 -13.70 -1.99
CA ASP A 233 8.91 -12.44 -2.74
C ASP A 233 9.50 -12.71 -4.14
N TYR A 234 8.85 -12.17 -5.17
CA TYR A 234 9.18 -12.38 -6.58
C TYR A 234 10.08 -11.26 -7.10
N LYS A 235 11.26 -11.63 -7.59
CA LYS A 235 12.21 -10.71 -8.22
C LYS A 235 12.15 -10.87 -9.73
N THR A 236 11.43 -9.94 -10.36
CA THR A 236 11.19 -9.91 -11.81
C THR A 236 11.95 -8.80 -12.54
N ASP A 237 12.58 -7.88 -11.79
CA ASP A 237 13.18 -6.65 -12.29
C ASP A 237 14.71 -6.73 -12.44
N ARG A 238 15.34 -7.81 -11.95
CA ARG A 238 16.80 -7.98 -11.90
C ARG A 238 17.19 -9.44 -12.17
N PRO A 239 18.37 -9.67 -12.78
CA PRO A 239 18.93 -11.02 -12.91
C PRO A 239 19.25 -11.60 -11.53
N ALA A 240 19.13 -12.92 -11.41
CA ALA A 240 19.45 -13.62 -10.18
C ALA A 240 20.96 -13.52 -9.85
N PRO A 241 21.35 -13.21 -8.60
CA PRO A 241 22.75 -13.33 -8.19
C PRO A 241 23.20 -14.81 -8.21
N ALA A 242 24.51 -15.05 -8.29
CA ALA A 242 25.02 -16.44 -8.31
C ALA A 242 24.74 -17.20 -7.00
N SER A 243 24.55 -16.50 -5.89
CA SER A 243 24.24 -17.08 -4.58
C SER A 243 23.48 -16.09 -3.68
N VAL A 244 22.96 -16.59 -2.56
CA VAL A 244 22.27 -15.76 -1.56
C VAL A 244 23.14 -14.63 -0.99
N ASN A 245 24.46 -14.78 -0.98
CA ASN A 245 25.40 -13.75 -0.51
C ASN A 245 25.45 -12.52 -1.45
N GLY A 246 25.00 -12.68 -2.70
CA GLY A 246 24.84 -11.57 -3.64
C GLY A 246 23.46 -10.91 -3.57
N VAL A 247 22.57 -11.39 -2.71
CA VAL A 247 21.27 -10.76 -2.49
C VAL A 247 21.49 -9.47 -1.70
N GLY A 248 20.86 -8.40 -2.19
CA GLY A 248 20.89 -7.11 -1.54
C GLY A 248 20.45 -7.16 -0.06
N GLU A 249 21.21 -6.51 0.82
CA GLU A 249 20.94 -6.48 2.26
C GLU A 249 19.53 -5.99 2.59
N ALA A 250 19.03 -5.08 1.76
CA ALA A 250 17.67 -4.58 1.78
C ALA A 250 16.62 -5.71 1.74
N TYR A 251 16.73 -6.63 0.79
CA TYR A 251 15.79 -7.74 0.68
C TYR A 251 15.89 -8.68 1.87
N ILE A 252 17.09 -8.93 2.37
CA ILE A 252 17.29 -9.75 3.57
C ILE A 252 16.63 -9.08 4.79
N ALA A 253 16.81 -7.78 4.99
CA ALA A 253 16.20 -7.03 6.09
C ALA A 253 14.66 -7.01 6.00
N GLN A 254 14.11 -6.85 4.80
CA GLN A 254 12.68 -6.94 4.56
C GLN A 254 12.12 -8.31 4.94
N MET A 255 12.74 -9.39 4.47
CA MET A 255 12.31 -10.75 4.76
C MET A 255 12.47 -11.10 6.25
N ALA A 256 13.54 -10.61 6.89
CA ALA A 256 13.74 -10.75 8.33
C ALA A 256 12.64 -10.08 9.15
N ALA A 257 12.21 -8.87 8.76
CA ALA A 257 11.11 -8.17 9.41
C ALA A 257 9.77 -8.91 9.27
N TYR A 258 9.48 -9.47 8.09
CA TYR A 258 8.30 -10.31 7.90
C TYR A 258 8.34 -11.57 8.77
N ARG A 259 9.50 -12.25 8.81
CA ARG A 259 9.69 -13.44 9.63
C ARG A 259 9.46 -13.13 11.11
N GLU A 260 9.99 -12.03 11.64
CA GLU A 260 9.82 -11.63 13.05
C GLU A 260 8.33 -11.43 13.40
N VAL A 261 7.60 -10.71 12.55
CA VAL A 261 6.16 -10.46 12.76
C VAL A 261 5.35 -11.76 12.71
N LEU A 262 5.63 -12.62 11.73
CA LEU A 262 4.92 -13.89 11.56
C LEU A 262 5.26 -14.87 12.69
N SER A 263 6.49 -14.85 13.21
CA SER A 263 6.93 -15.73 14.31
C SER A 263 6.16 -15.48 15.59
N GLN A 264 5.72 -14.24 15.84
CA GLN A 264 4.87 -13.91 16.99
C GLN A 264 3.50 -14.56 16.91
N ARG A 265 2.98 -14.77 15.69
CA ARG A 265 1.68 -15.41 15.47
C ARG A 265 1.78 -16.93 15.39
N TRP A 266 2.89 -17.47 14.90
CA TRP A 266 3.14 -18.89 14.76
C TRP A 266 4.49 -19.29 15.39
N PRO A 267 4.57 -19.33 16.74
CA PRO A 267 5.83 -19.60 17.43
C PRO A 267 6.36 -21.02 17.19
N ASP A 268 5.46 -21.98 16.97
CA ASP A 268 5.81 -23.40 16.83
C ASP A 268 5.99 -23.85 15.38
N ARG A 269 6.01 -22.92 14.41
CA ARG A 269 6.17 -23.26 12.98
C ARG A 269 7.43 -22.59 12.42
N PRO A 270 8.35 -23.36 11.80
CA PRO A 270 9.47 -22.76 11.08
C PRO A 270 8.95 -21.88 9.96
N ILE A 271 9.49 -20.67 9.88
CA ILE A 271 9.19 -19.70 8.83
C ILE A 271 10.41 -19.59 7.93
N ARG A 272 10.25 -20.00 6.67
CA ARG A 272 11.30 -19.96 5.64
C ARG A 272 11.04 -18.79 4.70
N CYS A 273 12.09 -18.03 4.40
CA CYS A 273 12.02 -16.86 3.53
C CYS A 273 12.66 -17.20 2.19
N LEU A 274 11.87 -17.13 1.12
CA LEU A 274 12.26 -17.51 -0.23
C LEU A 274 12.22 -16.28 -1.16
N LEU A 275 13.23 -16.16 -2.01
CA LEU A 275 13.24 -15.25 -3.15
C LEU A 275 13.14 -16.06 -4.43
N VAL A 276 12.19 -15.69 -5.28
CA VAL A 276 11.97 -16.34 -6.57
C VAL A 276 12.39 -15.38 -7.67
N TRP A 277 13.48 -15.71 -8.35
CA TRP A 277 14.00 -14.94 -9.47
C TRP A 277 13.44 -15.50 -10.76
N THR A 278 12.85 -14.65 -11.60
CA THR A 278 12.09 -15.10 -12.78
C THR A 278 12.89 -14.95 -14.07
N ASP A 279 14.00 -14.21 -14.04
CA ASP A 279 14.99 -14.12 -15.12
C ASP A 279 16.09 -15.16 -14.86
N GLY A 280 15.98 -16.32 -15.51
CA GLY A 280 16.71 -17.54 -15.14
C GLY A 280 16.14 -18.16 -13.87
N PRO A 281 15.05 -18.96 -13.95
CA PRO A 281 14.24 -19.34 -12.79
C PRO A 281 15.09 -19.95 -11.67
N GLN A 282 15.24 -19.19 -10.59
CA GLN A 282 16.03 -19.58 -9.44
C GLN A 282 15.25 -19.35 -8.16
N LEU A 283 15.14 -20.41 -7.36
CA LEU A 283 14.63 -20.34 -6.00
C LEU A 283 15.82 -20.19 -5.05
N MET A 284 15.82 -19.13 -4.25
CA MET A 284 16.81 -18.92 -3.21
C MET A 284 16.13 -18.86 -1.85
N GLU A 285 16.51 -19.76 -0.95
CA GLU A 285 16.17 -19.63 0.45
C GLU A 285 17.19 -18.75 1.15
N ILE A 286 16.71 -17.81 1.98
CA ILE A 286 17.57 -16.98 2.81
C ILE A 286 17.87 -17.74 4.10
N PRO A 287 19.15 -18.09 4.37
CA PRO A 287 19.53 -18.79 5.58
C PRO A 287 19.13 -18.04 6.86
N PRO A 288 18.74 -18.76 7.94
CA PRO A 288 18.35 -18.14 9.20
C PRO A 288 19.37 -17.15 9.76
N ASN A 289 20.66 -17.46 9.68
CA ASN A 289 21.74 -16.60 10.19
C ASN A 289 21.81 -15.23 9.47
N LEU A 290 21.51 -15.17 8.17
CA LEU A 290 21.45 -13.89 7.45
C LEU A 290 20.24 -13.06 7.88
N LEU A 291 19.09 -13.71 8.09
CA LEU A 291 17.88 -13.06 8.58
C LEU A 291 18.06 -12.56 10.02
N ASP A 292 18.69 -13.35 10.90
CA ASP A 292 18.98 -12.98 12.29
C ASP A 292 19.95 -11.79 12.36
N GLY A 293 21.00 -11.82 11.52
CA GLY A 293 21.96 -10.73 11.40
C GLY A 293 21.31 -9.44 10.89
N ALA A 294 20.44 -9.52 9.90
CA ALA A 294 19.72 -8.35 9.38
C ALA A 294 18.72 -7.79 10.40
N LEU A 295 18.00 -8.65 11.12
CA LEU A 295 17.08 -8.23 12.18
C LEU A 295 17.83 -7.55 13.35
N SER A 296 19.01 -8.05 13.71
CA SER A 296 19.83 -7.45 14.77
C SER A 296 20.30 -6.04 14.42
N ARG A 297 20.51 -5.73 13.13
CA ARG A 297 20.82 -4.36 12.66
C ARG A 297 19.62 -3.43 12.62
N LEU A 298 18.40 -3.97 12.62
CA LEU A 298 17.15 -3.20 12.68
C LEU A 298 16.75 -2.85 14.12
N ARG A 299 17.25 -3.59 15.12
CA ARG A 299 17.03 -3.36 16.55
C ARG A 299 17.94 -2.25 17.05
#